data_AF-A0A699L950-F1
#
_entry.id   AF-A0A699L950-F1
#
_cell.length_a   1.000
_cell.length_b   1.000
_cell.length_c   1.000
_cell.angle_alpha   90.00
_cell.angle_beta   90.00
_cell.angle_gamma   90.00
#
_symmetry.space_group_name_H-M   'P 1'
#
loop_
_entity.id
_entity.type
_entity.pdbx_description
1 polymer ?
#
loop_
_entity_poly.entity_id
_entity_poly.type
_entity_poly.pdbx_seq_one_letter_code
_entity_poly.pdbx_strand_id
1 'polypeptide(L)' 'QVIDENDERLEGLKKYYVEDVDRAVATAMTEIINYNPTGAYVTPELWNFVARRKATLQEGVTYIMKL' A
#
# COMPACT_ATOMS: atom_id res chain seq x y z
N GLN A 1 -11.50 5.73 0.46
CA GLN A 1 -11.84 5.52 -0.97
C GLN A 1 -12.50 4.16 -1.07
N VAL A 2 -13.68 4.03 -1.69
CA VAL A 2 -14.37 2.75 -1.88
C VAL A 2 -14.10 2.31 -3.32
N ILE A 3 -13.65 1.07 -3.52
CA ILE A 3 -13.39 0.54 -4.87
C ILE A 3 -14.73 0.10 -5.45
N ASP A 4 -15.13 0.71 -6.56
CA ASP A 4 -16.29 0.31 -7.34
C ASP A 4 -15.83 -0.58 -8.49
N GLU A 5 -16.27 -1.84 -8.51
CA GLU A 5 -15.94 -2.80 -9.56
C GLU A 5 -16.52 -2.42 -10.94
N ASN A 6 -17.45 -1.46 -10.95
CA ASN A 6 -18.07 -0.87 -12.13
C ASN A 6 -17.48 0.50 -12.52
N ASP A 7 -16.34 0.90 -11.95
CA ASP A 7 -15.65 2.12 -12.38
C ASP A 7 -15.31 2.04 -13.88
N GLU A 8 -15.75 3.03 -14.66
CA GLU A 8 -15.55 3.09 -16.12
C GLU A 8 -14.06 2.98 -16.52
N ARG A 9 -13.13 3.38 -15.65
CA ARG A 9 -11.68 3.23 -15.89
C ARG A 9 -11.24 1.78 -15.74
N LEU A 10 -11.85 1.02 -14.83
CA LEU A 10 -11.63 -0.42 -14.68
C LEU A 10 -12.31 -1.21 -15.81
N GLU A 11 -13.46 -0.74 -16.30
CA GLU A 11 -14.12 -1.33 -17.46
C GLU A 11 -13.30 -1.15 -18.75
N GLY A 12 -12.64 0.00 -18.91
CA GLY A 12 -11.66 0.23 -19.98
C GLY A 12 -10.47 -0.72 -19.91
N LEU A 13 -9.94 -0.99 -18.72
CA LEU A 13 -8.86 -1.95 -18.48
C LEU A 13 -9.28 -3.38 -18.90
N LYS A 14 -10.48 -3.83 -18.48
CA LYS A 14 -11.11 -5.11 -18.88
C LYS A 14 -11.26 -5.34 -20.38
N LYS A 15 -11.35 -4.27 -21.16
CA LYS A 15 -11.56 -4.34 -22.62
C LYS A 15 -10.26 -4.52 -23.42
N TYR A 16 -9.11 -4.18 -22.84
CA TYR A 16 -7.82 -4.13 -23.55
C TYR A 16 -6.77 -5.12 -23.03
N TYR A 17 -6.98 -5.72 -21.86
CA TYR A 17 -6.02 -6.66 -21.27
C TYR A 17 -6.64 -8.04 -20.97
N VAL A 18 -5.79 -9.06 -20.92
CA VAL A 18 -6.18 -10.43 -20.51
C VAL A 18 -6.62 -10.37 -19.05
N GLU A 19 -7.70 -11.07 -18.67
CA GLU A 19 -8.33 -11.04 -17.32
C GLU A 19 -7.34 -11.05 -16.14
N ASP A 20 -6.18 -11.70 -16.30
CA ASP A 20 -5.15 -11.78 -15.26
C ASP A 20 -4.45 -10.45 -14.97
N VAL A 21 -4.28 -9.58 -15.96
CA VAL A 21 -3.67 -8.24 -15.78
C VAL A 21 -4.63 -7.33 -15.04
N ASP A 22 -5.92 -7.34 -15.40
CA ASP A 22 -6.93 -6.54 -14.70
C ASP A 22 -7.11 -6.98 -13.26
N ARG A 23 -7.08 -8.29 -13.02
CA ARG A 23 -7.10 -8.85 -11.67
C ARG A 23 -5.88 -8.39 -10.86
N ALA A 24 -4.68 -8.46 -11.43
CA ALA A 24 -3.47 -8.02 -10.75
C ALA A 24 -3.50 -6.52 -10.39
N VAL A 25 -3.98 -5.67 -11.31
CA VAL A 25 -4.13 -4.23 -11.07
C VAL A 25 -5.17 -3.95 -9.98
N ALA A 26 -6.33 -4.60 -10.04
CA ALA A 26 -7.39 -4.46 -9.04
C ALA A 26 -6.91 -4.91 -7.64
N THR A 27 -6.19 -6.03 -7.57
CA THR A 27 -5.58 -6.53 -6.32
C THR A 27 -4.58 -5.54 -5.74
N ALA A 28 -3.60 -5.08 -6.53
CA ALA A 28 -2.59 -4.13 -6.06
C ALA A 28 -3.23 -2.81 -5.57
N MET A 29 -4.24 -2.30 -6.29
CA MET A 29 -4.95 -1.08 -5.92
C MET A 29 -5.73 -1.27 -4.60
N THR A 30 -6.31 -2.45 -4.39
CA THR A 30 -7.00 -2.82 -3.14
C THR A 30 -6.04 -2.91 -1.96
N GLU A 31 -4.88 -3.54 -2.16
CA GLU A 31 -3.84 -3.63 -1.13
C GLU A 31 -3.34 -2.24 -0.70
N ILE A 32 -3.10 -1.35 -1.67
CA ILE A 32 -2.65 0.03 -1.40
C ILE A 32 -3.73 0.82 -0.62
N ILE A 33 -5.00 0.71 -1.03
CA ILE A 33 -6.11 1.39 -0.35
C ILE A 33 -6.32 0.85 1.07
N ASN A 34 -6.25 -0.47 1.26
CA ASN A 34 -6.38 -1.08 2.59
C ASN A 34 -5.22 -0.70 3.51
N TYR A 35 -4.01 -0.56 2.97
CA TYR A 35 -2.85 -0.14 3.72
C TYR A 35 -2.90 1.34 4.13
N ASN A 36 -3.33 2.23 3.23
CA ASN A 36 -3.46 3.67 3.48
C ASN A 36 -4.74 4.24 2.84
N PRO A 37 -5.89 4.16 3.55
CA PRO A 37 -7.21 4.54 3.03
C PRO A 37 -7.36 6.01 2.63
N THR A 38 -6.44 6.85 3.12
CA THR A 38 -6.49 8.31 3.05
C THR A 38 -5.83 8.89 1.80
N GLY A 39 -5.19 8.08 0.94
CA GLY A 39 -4.71 8.62 -0.34
C GLY A 39 -3.71 7.80 -1.16
N ALA A 40 -3.49 6.52 -0.87
CA ALA A 40 -2.55 5.67 -1.63
C ALA A 40 -1.10 6.19 -1.67
N TYR A 41 -0.72 7.12 -0.79
CA TYR A 41 0.65 7.62 -0.69
C TYR A 41 1.54 6.63 0.08
N VAL A 42 2.77 6.49 -0.38
CA VAL A 42 3.82 5.78 0.34
C VAL A 42 4.12 6.55 1.63
N THR A 43 3.74 5.96 2.76
CA THR A 43 4.13 6.48 4.08
C THR A 43 5.52 5.94 4.42
N PRO A 44 6.54 6.79 4.57
CA PRO A 44 7.85 6.31 5.02
C PRO A 44 7.73 5.72 6.42
N GLU A 45 8.26 4.51 6.61
CA GLU A 45 8.28 3.83 7.90
C GLU A 45 9.71 3.71 8.42
N LEU A 46 9.89 3.84 9.73
CA LEU A 46 11.14 3.51 10.39
C LEU A 46 11.27 1.98 10.44
N TRP A 47 12.37 1.45 9.91
CA TRP A 47 12.63 0.01 9.85
C TRP A 47 13.75 -0.41 10.80
N ASN A 48 13.50 -1.43 11.62
CA ASN A 48 14.53 -2.04 12.44
C ASN A 48 15.18 -3.19 11.64
N PHE A 49 16.34 -2.93 11.03
CA PHE A 49 17.06 -3.90 10.21
C PHE A 49 17.50 -5.15 10.96
N VAL A 50 17.79 -5.03 12.25
CA VAL A 50 18.19 -6.17 13.10
C VAL A 50 16.99 -7.08 13.37
N ALA A 51 15.86 -6.48 13.76
CA ALA A 51 14.62 -7.22 14.05
C ALA A 51 13.82 -7.62 12.80
N ARG A 52 14.21 -7.12 11.61
CA ARG A 52 13.55 -7.37 10.31
C ARG A 52 12.05 -7.06 10.32
N ARG A 53 11.67 -5.99 10.98
CA ARG A 53 10.29 -5.48 11.05
C ARG A 53 10.28 -3.95 11.19
N LYS A 54 9.10 -3.35 11.06
CA LYS A 54 8.87 -1.95 11.42
C LYS A 54 9.36 -1.68 12.83
N ALA A 55 10.09 -0.58 13.00
CA ALA A 55 10.58 -0.13 14.29
C ALA A 55 9.41 0.32 15.18
N THR A 56 9.49 0.03 16.48
CA THR A 56 8.52 0.54 17.45
C THR A 56 8.82 1.99 17.80
N LEU A 57 7.83 2.69 18.34
CA LEU A 57 8.02 4.05 18.86
C LEU A 57 9.14 4.09 19.92
N GLN A 58 9.18 3.09 20.81
CA GLN A 58 10.22 2.99 21.84
C GLN A 58 11.61 2.83 21.23
N GLU A 59 11.77 1.98 20.20
CA GLU A 59 13.04 1.80 19.49
C GLU A 59 13.50 3.13 18.86
N GLY A 60 12.59 3.86 18.22
CA GLY A 60 12.86 5.18 17.63
C GLY A 60 13.28 6.23 18.66
N VAL A 61 12.53 6.38 19.74
CA VAL A 61 12.85 7.34 20.83
C VAL A 61 14.19 7.00 21.47
N THR A 62 14.45 5.72 21.74
CA THR A 62 15.71 5.27 22.34
C THR A 62 16.90 5.58 21.42
N TYR A 63 16.73 5.44 20.10
CA TYR A 63 17.78 5.77 19.14
C TYR A 63 18.06 7.29 19.11
N ILE A 64 17.01 8.12 19.06
CA ILE A 64 17.14 9.58 19.06
C ILE A 64 17.82 10.07 20.35
N MET A 65 17.48 9.50 21.50
CA MET A 65 18.08 9.88 22.79
C MET A 65 19.55 9.44 22.95
N LYS A 66 20.06 8.59 22.06
CA LYS A 66 21.47 8.15 22.03
C LYS A 66 22.33 8.97 21.04
N LEU A 67 21.71 9.81 20.21
CA LEU A 67 22.38 10.79 19.36
C LEU A 67 22.83 11.99 20.20
#